data_AF-A0AA35WGE6-F1
#
_entry.id   AF-A0AA35WGE6-F1
#
_cell.length_a   1.000
_cell.length_b   1.000
_cell.length_c   1.000
_cell.angle_alpha   90.00
_cell.angle_beta   90.00
_cell.angle_gamma   90.00
#
_symmetry.space_group_name_H-M   'P 1'
#
loop_
_entity.id
_entity.type
_entity.pdbx_description
1 polymer ?
#
loop_
_entity_poly.entity_id
_entity_poly.type
_entity_poly.pdbx_seq_one_letter_code
_entity_poly.pdbx_strand_id
1 'polypeptide(L)'
;MSESRKALVTGGAGFIGSHLVDRLISEGFRVAIVDDLSAGSLKNLNPAATFYHSDITHSSVDEIFSREQPDILFHLAARVSVTFSAQNPVDNAEVNVIGTLKLLDAARRMGLEKFIFSSTGGAIYGNPEENPCSEETPAIPISPYGLSKYMAEQYIDLFHRLYRLNYTNLRYGNVYGPRQDPHGEAGVISIFIQSMLDGGQPRIFGDGTQERDFVYVEDIVEANIRAIDGGHNCTLNIGSGEGTSVNRLYKLLQDAVNYYWEAEHRPRRPGEEFRSYRFMEAEYDAIILGAGAAGLAAGLYTTRAMMKTLILESLGPGGQLLITDEIENYPGFPTGVKGQELAQMMEEQTTRFGAEIDYAEVEEVEGLDQPVKLIKTYEKEYTTKSVIIATGGSHNKLGVTGEDELAGRGVFLLRCM
;
A
#
# COMPACT_ATOMS: atom_id res chain seq x y z
N MET A 1 2.91 43.45 -3.86
CA MET A 1 2.83 42.27 -2.98
C MET A 1 1.77 41.38 -3.60
N SER A 2 2.10 40.15 -4.03
CA SER A 2 1.03 39.25 -4.47
C SER A 2 0.08 39.04 -3.29
N GLU A 3 -1.22 39.14 -3.52
CA GLU A 3 -2.20 38.83 -2.48
C GLU A 3 -1.95 37.42 -1.95
N SER A 4 -1.98 37.27 -0.63
CA SER A 4 -1.91 35.95 0.02
C SER A 4 -3.16 35.17 -0.38
N ARG A 5 -2.98 33.95 -0.91
CA ARG A 5 -4.07 33.05 -1.28
C ARG A 5 -4.91 32.72 -0.05
N LYS A 6 -6.22 32.56 -0.23
CA LYS A 6 -7.18 32.32 0.82
C LYS A 6 -7.67 30.88 0.76
N ALA A 7 -7.57 30.17 1.87
CA ALA A 7 -8.05 28.81 2.01
C ALA A 7 -9.18 28.75 3.05
N LEU A 8 -10.27 28.08 2.69
CA LEU A 8 -11.30 27.66 3.63
C LEU A 8 -11.10 26.17 3.93
N VAL A 9 -11.01 25.81 5.21
CA VAL A 9 -10.84 24.43 5.67
C VAL A 9 -12.03 24.04 6.54
N THR A 10 -12.89 23.16 6.02
CA THR A 10 -13.94 22.57 6.86
C THR A 10 -13.38 21.37 7.62
N GLY A 11 -13.77 21.19 8.89
CA GLY A 11 -13.18 20.15 9.73
C GLY A 11 -11.77 20.48 10.22
N GLY A 12 -11.40 21.77 10.18
CA GLY A 12 -10.05 22.26 10.51
C GLY A 12 -9.70 22.17 12.00
N ALA A 13 -10.65 21.89 12.89
CA ALA A 13 -10.37 21.60 14.31
C ALA A 13 -10.16 20.09 14.56
N GLY A 14 -10.35 19.24 13.54
CA GLY A 14 -10.16 17.80 13.61
C GLY A 14 -8.70 17.36 13.51
N PHE A 15 -8.51 16.04 13.52
CA PHE A 15 -7.20 15.39 13.41
C PHE A 15 -6.44 15.85 12.14
N ILE A 16 -6.89 15.47 10.95
CA ILE A 16 -6.20 15.79 9.69
C ILE A 16 -6.27 17.29 9.38
N GLY A 17 -7.45 17.89 9.57
CA GLY A 17 -7.70 19.29 9.22
C GLY A 17 -6.79 20.27 9.95
N SER A 18 -6.48 20.02 11.22
CA SER A 18 -5.60 20.92 11.99
C SER A 18 -4.15 20.91 11.51
N HIS A 19 -3.61 19.76 11.11
CA HIS A 19 -2.28 19.69 10.50
C HIS A 19 -2.24 20.39 9.15
N LEU A 20 -3.30 20.27 8.36
CA LEU A 20 -3.42 20.98 7.09
C LEU A 20 -3.50 22.50 7.30
N VAL A 21 -4.26 22.98 8.28
CA VAL A 21 -4.32 24.40 8.65
C VAL A 21 -2.94 24.93 9.00
N ASP A 22 -2.20 24.20 9.85
CA ASP A 22 -0.84 24.60 10.26
C ASP A 22 0.09 24.72 9.05
N ARG A 23 0.02 23.75 8.13
CA ARG A 23 0.81 23.75 6.89
C ARG A 23 0.40 24.90 5.96
N LEU A 24 -0.89 25.15 5.75
CA LEU A 24 -1.34 26.25 4.88
C LEU A 24 -0.87 27.62 5.40
N ILE A 25 -0.93 27.84 6.72
CA ILE A 25 -0.46 29.08 7.33
C ILE A 25 1.06 29.23 7.17
N SER A 26 1.83 28.15 7.31
CA SER A 26 3.29 28.21 7.10
C SER A 26 3.67 28.47 5.63
N GLU A 27 2.85 28.04 4.67
CA GLU A 27 2.95 28.36 3.23
C GLU A 27 2.45 29.78 2.90
N GLY A 28 2.00 30.56 3.91
CA GLY A 28 1.60 31.96 3.76
C GLY A 28 0.16 32.17 3.30
N PHE A 29 -0.71 31.16 3.39
CA PHE A 29 -2.14 31.31 3.14
C PHE A 29 -2.84 32.07 4.28
N ARG A 30 -3.86 32.84 3.91
CA ARG A 30 -4.88 33.28 4.87
C ARG A 30 -5.92 32.17 5.02
N VAL A 31 -6.04 31.62 6.23
CA VAL A 31 -6.89 30.44 6.48
C VAL A 31 -8.12 30.80 7.30
N ALA A 32 -9.28 30.31 6.86
CA ALA A 32 -10.51 30.29 7.62
C ALA A 32 -10.94 28.84 7.89
N ILE A 33 -11.43 28.56 9.10
CA ILE A 33 -11.86 27.23 9.55
C ILE A 33 -13.36 27.24 9.79
N VAL A 34 -14.05 26.22 9.28
CA VAL A 34 -15.46 25.92 9.63
C VAL A 34 -15.50 24.56 10.30
N ASP A 35 -15.91 24.53 11.57
CA ASP A 35 -16.01 23.29 12.35
C ASP A 35 -17.12 23.44 13.38
N ASP A 36 -17.89 22.38 13.62
CA ASP A 36 -18.97 22.36 14.62
C ASP A 36 -18.49 21.89 16.00
N LEU A 37 -17.22 21.45 16.10
CA LEU A 37 -16.59 20.88 17.28
C LEU A 37 -17.27 19.60 17.80
N SER A 38 -18.02 18.90 16.95
CA SER A 38 -18.67 17.65 17.33
C SER A 38 -17.67 16.51 17.53
N ALA A 39 -16.56 16.53 16.79
CA ALA A 39 -15.39 15.68 16.99
C ALA A 39 -14.06 16.46 16.95
N GLY A 40 -14.09 17.73 16.54
CA GLY A 40 -12.93 18.62 16.57
C GLY A 40 -12.61 19.13 17.98
N SER A 41 -11.41 19.67 18.17
CA SER A 41 -10.97 20.24 19.45
C SER A 41 -10.49 21.67 19.29
N LEU A 42 -10.92 22.56 20.19
CA LEU A 42 -10.40 23.92 20.28
C LEU A 42 -8.87 23.96 20.46
N LYS A 43 -8.29 22.91 21.07
CA LYS A 43 -6.83 22.80 21.25
C LYS A 43 -6.07 22.63 19.94
N ASN A 44 -6.75 22.17 18.89
CA ASN A 44 -6.17 21.95 17.57
C ASN A 44 -6.26 23.20 16.68
N LEU A 45 -6.94 24.26 17.12
CA LEU A 45 -7.09 25.47 16.32
C LEU A 45 -5.77 26.25 16.29
N ASN A 46 -5.34 26.61 15.08
CA ASN A 46 -4.24 27.54 14.90
C ASN A 46 -4.71 28.98 15.18
N PRO A 47 -4.05 29.74 16.07
CA PRO A 47 -4.46 31.09 16.44
C PRO A 47 -4.37 32.12 15.30
N ALA A 48 -3.65 31.83 14.22
CA ALA A 48 -3.58 32.69 13.04
C ALA A 48 -4.72 32.45 12.04
N ALA A 49 -5.54 31.40 12.22
CA ALA A 49 -6.73 31.16 11.40
C ALA A 49 -7.95 31.90 11.95
N THR A 50 -8.84 32.34 11.06
CA THR A 50 -10.18 32.78 11.46
C THR A 50 -11.05 31.55 11.72
N PHE A 51 -11.62 31.43 12.92
CA PHE A 51 -12.48 30.29 13.27
C PHE A 51 -13.96 30.65 13.24
N TYR A 52 -14.75 29.82 12.53
CA TYR A 52 -16.20 29.84 12.51
C TYR A 52 -16.74 28.56 13.15
N HIS A 53 -17.31 28.69 14.35
CA HIS A 53 -18.03 27.58 14.99
C HIS A 53 -19.39 27.40 14.30
N SER A 54 -19.44 26.50 13.32
CA SER A 54 -20.61 26.34 12.46
C SER A 54 -20.67 24.96 11.83
N ASP A 55 -21.90 24.48 11.62
CA ASP A 55 -22.17 23.25 10.89
C ASP A 55 -22.29 23.55 9.39
N ILE A 56 -21.66 22.72 8.55
CA ILE A 56 -21.70 22.85 7.09
C ILE A 56 -23.10 22.64 6.50
N THR A 57 -24.02 22.10 7.28
CA THR A 57 -25.44 21.95 6.94
C THR A 57 -26.24 23.24 7.20
N HIS A 58 -25.68 24.25 7.86
CA HIS A 58 -26.41 25.48 8.16
C HIS A 58 -26.29 26.52 7.02
N SER A 59 -27.22 27.47 6.98
CA SER A 59 -27.23 28.55 5.98
C SER A 59 -26.09 29.56 6.17
N SER A 60 -25.42 29.56 7.33
CA SER A 60 -24.25 30.38 7.65
C SER A 60 -23.07 30.14 6.70
N VAL A 61 -23.01 28.99 6.02
CA VAL A 61 -22.00 28.69 5.00
C VAL A 61 -21.96 29.79 3.92
N ASP A 62 -23.11 30.29 3.47
CA ASP A 62 -23.18 31.34 2.45
C ASP A 62 -22.55 32.66 2.92
N GLU A 63 -22.77 33.02 4.18
CA GLU A 63 -22.21 34.22 4.80
C GLU A 63 -20.69 34.10 4.97
N ILE A 64 -20.21 32.92 5.38
CA ILE A 64 -18.78 32.64 5.54
C ILE A 64 -18.06 32.72 4.18
N PHE A 65 -18.63 32.11 3.15
CA PHE A 65 -18.10 32.19 1.79
C PHE A 65 -18.07 33.62 1.24
N SER A 66 -19.16 34.38 1.45
CA SER A 66 -19.24 35.78 1.04
C SER A 66 -18.20 36.66 1.74
N ARG A 67 -17.94 36.40 3.02
CA ARG A 67 -16.99 37.16 3.85
C ARG A 67 -15.53 36.83 3.55
N GLU A 68 -15.18 35.54 3.46
CA GLU A 68 -13.79 35.14 3.31
C GLU A 68 -13.35 35.09 1.84
N GLN A 69 -14.28 34.85 0.90
CA GLN A 69 -14.00 34.71 -0.53
C GLN A 69 -12.80 33.80 -0.79
N PRO A 70 -12.86 32.52 -0.37
CA PRO A 70 -11.73 31.61 -0.50
C PRO A 70 -11.40 31.33 -1.97
N ASP A 71 -10.11 31.19 -2.28
CA ASP A 71 -9.66 30.70 -3.58
C ASP A 71 -9.82 29.18 -3.63
N ILE A 72 -9.48 28.50 -2.53
CA ILE A 72 -9.51 27.04 -2.41
C ILE A 72 -10.34 26.60 -1.20
N LEU A 73 -11.15 25.55 -1.38
CA LEU A 73 -11.82 24.85 -0.30
C LEU A 73 -11.17 23.49 -0.09
N PHE A 74 -10.73 23.23 1.15
CA PHE A 74 -10.39 21.89 1.62
C PHE A 74 -11.55 21.36 2.46
N HIS A 75 -12.24 20.34 1.95
CA HIS A 75 -13.42 19.78 2.59
C HIS A 75 -13.08 18.48 3.35
N LEU A 76 -12.82 18.61 4.65
CA LEU A 76 -12.53 17.49 5.56
C LEU A 76 -13.64 17.23 6.59
N ALA A 77 -14.60 18.16 6.77
CA ALA A 77 -15.72 17.98 7.69
C ALA A 77 -16.58 16.77 7.28
N ALA A 78 -16.73 15.81 8.18
CA ALA A 78 -17.54 14.62 7.95
C ALA A 78 -17.88 13.92 9.27
N ARG A 79 -18.98 13.15 9.26
CA ARG A 79 -19.23 12.06 10.20
C ARG A 79 -18.46 10.83 9.70
N VAL A 80 -17.33 10.53 10.34
CA VAL A 80 -16.34 9.55 9.86
C VAL A 80 -16.51 8.13 10.39
N SER A 81 -17.26 7.94 11.48
CA SER A 81 -17.42 6.60 12.07
C SER A 81 -18.36 5.73 11.23
N VAL A 82 -17.84 4.58 10.80
CA VAL A 82 -18.61 3.54 10.10
C VAL A 82 -19.71 3.00 11.01
N THR A 83 -19.38 2.69 12.27
CA THR A 83 -20.33 2.19 13.28
C THR A 83 -21.46 3.19 13.53
N PHE A 84 -21.13 4.46 13.74
CA PHE A 84 -22.12 5.52 13.91
C PHE A 84 -23.01 5.64 12.68
N SER A 85 -22.43 5.59 11.48
CA SER A 85 -23.19 5.70 10.23
C SER A 85 -24.18 4.56 10.02
N ALA A 86 -23.84 3.35 10.46
CA ALA A 86 -24.73 2.19 10.40
C ALA A 86 -25.93 2.35 11.34
N GLN A 87 -25.72 2.97 12.51
CA GLN A 87 -26.77 3.22 13.49
C GLN A 87 -27.62 4.46 13.14
N ASN A 88 -27.01 5.49 12.55
CA ASN A 88 -27.62 6.79 12.26
C ASN A 88 -27.37 7.20 10.79
N PRO A 89 -27.90 6.45 9.80
CA PRO A 89 -27.60 6.66 8.40
C PRO A 89 -28.13 8.01 7.86
N VAL A 90 -29.24 8.51 8.39
CA VAL A 90 -29.81 9.81 7.99
C VAL A 90 -28.91 10.96 8.43
N ASP A 91 -28.51 10.99 9.70
CA ASP A 91 -27.60 12.01 10.25
C ASP A 91 -26.24 11.99 9.52
N ASN A 92 -25.75 10.80 9.17
CA ASN A 92 -24.55 10.65 8.37
C ASN A 92 -24.71 11.28 6.97
N ALA A 93 -25.82 11.00 6.28
CA ALA A 93 -26.09 11.55 4.97
C ALA A 93 -26.34 13.07 5.01
N GLU A 94 -26.98 13.59 6.06
CA GLU A 94 -27.21 15.02 6.23
C GLU A 94 -25.88 15.78 6.27
N VAL A 95 -24.91 15.33 7.06
CA VAL A 95 -23.60 15.97 7.10
C VAL A 95 -22.78 15.68 5.83
N ASN A 96 -22.59 14.40 5.50
CA ASN A 96 -21.63 14.00 4.47
C ASN A 96 -22.11 14.25 3.04
N VAL A 97 -23.42 14.19 2.78
CA VAL A 97 -23.99 14.41 1.43
C VAL A 97 -24.59 15.80 1.33
N ILE A 98 -25.52 16.16 2.22
CA ILE A 98 -26.22 17.45 2.13
C ILE A 98 -25.28 18.61 2.50
N GLY A 99 -24.44 18.45 3.52
CA GLY A 99 -23.38 19.40 3.85
C GLY A 99 -22.42 19.65 2.69
N THR A 100 -21.93 18.58 2.05
CA THR A 100 -21.09 18.69 0.83
C THR A 100 -21.80 19.45 -0.29
N LEU A 101 -23.07 19.14 -0.54
CA LEU A 101 -23.87 19.83 -1.55
C LEU A 101 -24.02 21.33 -1.28
N LYS A 102 -24.19 21.73 -0.01
CA LYS A 102 -24.27 23.15 0.36
C LYS A 102 -22.93 23.87 0.12
N LEU A 103 -21.81 23.23 0.44
CA LEU A 103 -20.48 23.77 0.15
C LEU A 103 -20.24 23.90 -1.35
N LEU A 104 -20.63 22.90 -2.15
CA LEU A 104 -20.54 22.95 -3.61
C LEU A 104 -21.40 24.07 -4.21
N ASP A 105 -22.62 24.25 -3.70
CA ASP A 105 -23.52 25.32 -4.16
C ASP A 105 -23.01 26.72 -3.81
N ALA A 106 -22.43 26.90 -2.61
CA ALA A 106 -21.76 28.13 -2.22
C ALA A 106 -20.50 28.39 -3.08
N ALA A 107 -19.66 27.35 -3.26
CA ALA A 107 -18.44 27.41 -4.06
C ALA A 107 -18.71 27.84 -5.51
N ARG A 108 -19.72 27.27 -6.18
CA ARG A 108 -20.06 27.67 -7.55
C ARG A 108 -20.58 29.11 -7.63
N ARG A 109 -21.30 29.60 -6.61
CA ARG A 109 -21.89 30.96 -6.61
C ARG A 109 -20.82 32.02 -6.39
N MET A 110 -19.78 31.70 -5.64
CA MET A 110 -18.70 32.64 -5.28
C MET A 110 -17.46 32.52 -6.16
N GLY A 111 -17.45 31.61 -7.14
CA GLY A 111 -16.35 31.47 -8.09
C GLY A 111 -15.09 30.85 -7.50
N LEU A 112 -15.25 29.79 -6.69
CA LEU A 112 -14.13 29.04 -6.12
C LEU A 112 -13.20 28.50 -7.22
N GLU A 113 -11.88 28.63 -7.04
CA GLU A 113 -10.89 28.13 -7.99
C GLU A 113 -10.86 26.59 -8.00
N LYS A 114 -10.84 25.99 -6.80
CA LYS A 114 -10.71 24.53 -6.64
C LYS A 114 -11.30 23.98 -5.34
N PHE A 115 -11.97 22.83 -5.45
CA PHE A 115 -12.54 22.06 -4.35
C PHE A 115 -11.73 20.77 -4.11
N ILE A 116 -11.02 20.67 -2.98
CA ILE A 116 -10.23 19.50 -2.62
C ILE A 116 -11.01 18.71 -1.56
N PHE A 117 -11.37 17.47 -1.87
CA PHE A 117 -12.25 16.66 -1.05
C PHE A 117 -11.53 15.48 -0.39
N SER A 118 -11.68 15.35 0.93
CA SER A 118 -11.25 14.17 1.67
C SER A 118 -12.26 13.04 1.54
N SER A 119 -11.94 12.08 0.68
CA SER A 119 -12.70 10.84 0.48
C SER A 119 -12.04 9.67 1.23
N THR A 120 -12.45 8.44 0.95
CA THR A 120 -11.97 7.23 1.63
C THR A 120 -11.77 6.09 0.63
N GLY A 121 -10.61 5.45 0.66
CA GLY A 121 -10.35 4.26 -0.15
C GLY A 121 -11.07 3.04 0.45
N GLY A 122 -10.70 2.68 1.68
CA GLY A 122 -11.18 1.46 2.34
C GLY A 122 -12.70 1.31 2.35
N ALA A 123 -13.45 2.38 2.66
CA ALA A 123 -14.91 2.27 2.76
C ALA A 123 -15.66 2.41 1.41
N ILE A 124 -15.01 2.88 0.33
CA ILE A 124 -15.64 3.03 -1.00
C ILE A 124 -15.52 1.74 -1.81
N TYR A 125 -14.39 1.06 -1.75
CA TYR A 125 -14.17 -0.15 -2.55
C TYR A 125 -14.92 -1.37 -2.01
N GLY A 126 -15.28 -1.37 -0.72
CA GLY A 126 -16.01 -2.47 -0.09
C GLY A 126 -15.20 -3.76 -0.08
N ASN A 127 -15.62 -4.75 -0.88
CA ASN A 127 -14.92 -6.03 -1.00
C ASN A 127 -14.31 -6.20 -2.40
N PRO A 128 -13.21 -5.50 -2.72
CA PRO A 128 -12.57 -5.60 -4.02
C PRO A 128 -12.06 -7.03 -4.27
N GLU A 129 -12.06 -7.45 -5.53
CA GLU A 129 -11.52 -8.74 -5.96
C GLU A 129 -9.99 -8.76 -5.92
N GLU A 130 -9.37 -7.62 -6.23
CA GLU A 130 -7.92 -7.44 -6.33
C GLU A 130 -7.42 -6.39 -5.32
N ASN A 131 -6.21 -6.60 -4.79
CA ASN A 131 -5.47 -5.61 -4.00
C ASN A 131 -4.03 -5.54 -4.52
N PRO A 132 -3.38 -4.36 -4.51
CA PRO A 132 -3.92 -3.07 -4.09
C PRO A 132 -5.00 -2.53 -5.06
N CYS A 133 -5.99 -1.81 -4.53
CA CYS A 133 -7.02 -1.17 -5.37
C CYS A 133 -6.43 -0.02 -6.18
N SER A 134 -6.83 0.09 -7.44
CA SER A 134 -6.62 1.29 -8.24
C SER A 134 -7.86 2.20 -8.19
N GLU A 135 -7.76 3.40 -8.74
CA GLU A 135 -8.89 4.31 -8.88
C GLU A 135 -9.97 3.79 -9.85
N GLU A 136 -9.60 2.87 -10.74
CA GLU A 136 -10.50 2.16 -11.66
C GLU A 136 -11.27 1.01 -10.98
N THR A 137 -10.85 0.59 -9.78
CA THR A 137 -11.57 -0.44 -9.02
C THR A 137 -13.00 0.02 -8.75
N PRO A 138 -14.03 -0.81 -9.03
CA PRO A 138 -15.43 -0.43 -8.83
C PRO A 138 -15.72 0.03 -7.40
N ALA A 139 -16.41 1.15 -7.27
CA ALA A 139 -16.91 1.65 -5.99
C ALA A 139 -18.17 0.88 -5.57
N ILE A 140 -18.02 -0.04 -4.62
CA ILE A 140 -19.10 -0.87 -4.07
C ILE A 140 -19.14 -0.70 -2.55
N PRO A 141 -19.49 0.50 -2.04
CA PRO A 141 -19.48 0.76 -0.61
C PRO A 141 -20.51 -0.10 0.12
N ILE A 142 -20.09 -0.74 1.21
CA ILE A 142 -20.93 -1.64 2.03
C ILE A 142 -21.40 -0.98 3.34
N SER A 143 -21.05 0.30 3.56
CA SER A 143 -21.44 1.07 4.75
C SER A 143 -22.09 2.40 4.37
N PRO A 144 -22.98 2.97 5.20
CA PRO A 144 -23.55 4.30 4.95
C PRO A 144 -22.47 5.39 4.85
N TYR A 145 -21.43 5.32 5.69
CA TYR A 145 -20.27 6.21 5.58
C TYR A 145 -19.61 6.12 4.20
N GLY A 146 -19.24 4.92 3.75
CA GLY A 146 -18.64 4.71 2.43
C GLY A 146 -19.52 5.20 1.29
N LEU A 147 -20.82 4.91 1.36
CA LEU A 147 -21.79 5.36 0.36
C LEU A 147 -21.93 6.87 0.35
N SER A 148 -21.94 7.53 1.51
CA SER A 148 -22.03 8.99 1.60
C SER A 148 -20.83 9.69 0.94
N LYS A 149 -19.61 9.14 1.11
CA LYS A 149 -18.40 9.66 0.48
C LYS A 149 -18.42 9.43 -1.03
N TYR A 150 -18.87 8.26 -1.48
CA TYR A 150 -19.05 8.00 -2.90
C TYR A 150 -20.08 8.95 -3.54
N MET A 151 -21.22 9.17 -2.89
CA MET A 151 -22.23 10.13 -3.36
C MET A 151 -21.69 11.56 -3.44
N ALA A 152 -20.86 11.97 -2.47
CA ALA A 152 -20.17 13.26 -2.52
C ALA A 152 -19.25 13.35 -3.76
N GLU A 153 -18.44 12.33 -4.06
CA GLU A 153 -17.62 12.29 -5.28
C GLU A 153 -18.47 12.44 -6.55
N GLN A 154 -19.63 11.77 -6.62
CA GLN A 154 -20.54 11.88 -7.77
C GLN A 154 -21.11 13.29 -7.95
N TYR A 155 -21.47 13.97 -6.85
CA TYR A 155 -21.91 15.36 -6.91
C TYR A 155 -20.78 16.32 -7.28
N ILE A 156 -19.57 16.10 -6.77
CA ILE A 156 -18.40 16.91 -7.12
C ILE A 156 -18.12 16.82 -8.63
N ASP A 157 -18.08 15.61 -9.20
CA ASP A 157 -17.95 15.39 -10.64
C ASP A 157 -19.08 16.09 -11.44
N LEU A 158 -20.32 15.94 -10.98
CA LEU A 158 -21.47 16.59 -11.63
C LEU A 158 -21.31 18.12 -11.65
N PHE A 159 -20.86 18.71 -10.54
CA PHE A 159 -20.64 20.16 -10.46
C PHE A 159 -19.51 20.62 -11.37
N HIS A 160 -18.47 19.80 -11.57
CA HIS A 160 -17.47 20.07 -12.59
C HIS A 160 -18.07 20.09 -14.01
N ARG A 161 -18.87 19.06 -14.36
CA ARG A 161 -19.48 18.97 -15.69
C ARG A 161 -20.47 20.11 -15.98
N LEU A 162 -21.23 20.55 -14.97
CA LEU A 162 -22.23 21.61 -15.11
C LEU A 162 -21.65 23.02 -15.00
N TYR A 163 -20.71 23.24 -14.07
CA TYR A 163 -20.29 24.58 -13.67
C TYR A 163 -18.79 24.83 -13.84
N ARG A 164 -18.02 23.83 -14.31
CA ARG A 164 -16.55 23.90 -14.47
C ARG A 164 -15.80 24.20 -13.17
N LEU A 165 -16.40 23.84 -12.03
CA LEU A 165 -15.72 23.89 -10.73
C LEU A 165 -14.58 22.85 -10.75
N ASN A 166 -13.33 23.28 -10.59
CA ASN A 166 -12.22 22.34 -10.52
C ASN A 166 -12.24 21.61 -9.19
N TYR A 167 -11.83 20.34 -9.19
CA TYR A 167 -11.77 19.57 -7.96
C TYR A 167 -10.61 18.58 -7.94
N THR A 168 -10.35 18.01 -6.76
CA THR A 168 -9.56 16.79 -6.58
C THR A 168 -10.18 15.97 -5.47
N ASN A 169 -10.53 14.71 -5.74
CA ASN A 169 -10.97 13.78 -4.71
C ASN A 169 -9.77 12.97 -4.22
N LEU A 170 -9.52 12.94 -2.92
CA LEU A 170 -8.42 12.19 -2.33
C LEU A 170 -8.97 11.06 -1.47
N ARG A 171 -8.87 9.82 -1.96
CA ARG A 171 -9.31 8.61 -1.25
C ARG A 171 -8.20 8.16 -0.31
N TYR A 172 -8.31 8.53 0.96
CA TYR A 172 -7.30 8.18 1.96
C TYR A 172 -7.34 6.70 2.34
N GLY A 173 -6.17 6.13 2.59
CA GLY A 173 -6.00 4.92 3.41
C GLY A 173 -6.33 5.17 4.89
N ASN A 174 -5.85 4.28 5.76
CA ASN A 174 -6.02 4.40 7.20
C ASN A 174 -5.02 5.42 7.77
N VAL A 175 -5.47 6.68 7.87
CA VAL A 175 -4.63 7.79 8.35
C VAL A 175 -4.32 7.65 9.85
N TYR A 176 -3.06 7.82 10.22
CA TYR A 176 -2.60 7.82 11.62
C TYR A 176 -1.60 8.94 11.92
N GLY A 177 -1.50 9.35 13.19
CA GLY A 177 -0.53 10.35 13.63
C GLY A 177 -0.98 11.19 14.82
N PRO A 178 -0.19 12.21 15.20
CA PRO A 178 -0.49 13.10 16.31
C PRO A 178 -1.85 13.78 16.17
N ARG A 179 -2.52 14.10 17.30
CA ARG A 179 -3.87 14.70 17.36
C ARG A 179 -5.03 13.80 16.93
N GLN A 180 -4.77 12.54 16.57
CA GLN A 180 -5.81 11.54 16.43
C GLN A 180 -6.39 11.23 17.82
N ASP A 181 -7.71 11.35 17.98
CA ASP A 181 -8.39 11.03 19.24
C ASP A 181 -8.21 9.53 19.55
N PRO A 182 -7.71 9.15 20.73
CA PRO A 182 -7.65 7.76 21.18
C PRO A 182 -8.99 7.27 21.77
N HIS A 183 -9.95 8.15 22.00
CA HIS A 183 -11.25 7.83 22.61
C HIS A 183 -12.37 7.75 21.56
N GLY A 184 -13.35 6.88 21.81
CA GLY A 184 -14.47 6.64 20.89
C GLY A 184 -14.11 5.71 19.73
N GLU A 185 -14.48 6.11 18.51
CA GLU A 185 -14.23 5.36 17.26
C GLU A 185 -12.83 5.66 16.71
N ALA A 186 -11.85 5.56 17.60
CA ALA A 186 -10.45 5.88 17.37
C ALA A 186 -9.79 4.87 16.42
N GLY A 187 -8.75 5.33 15.70
CA GLY A 187 -7.93 4.43 14.88
C GLY A 187 -7.25 3.38 15.77
N VAL A 188 -7.13 2.14 15.26
CA VAL A 188 -6.52 1.03 16.01
C VAL A 188 -5.13 1.37 16.58
N ILE A 189 -4.37 2.22 15.89
CA ILE A 189 -3.04 2.71 16.32
C ILE A 189 -3.14 3.53 17.61
N SER A 190 -4.02 4.54 17.66
CA SER A 190 -4.16 5.39 18.85
C SER A 190 -4.73 4.60 20.03
N ILE A 191 -5.66 3.67 19.79
CA ILE A 191 -6.20 2.76 20.81
C ILE A 191 -5.09 1.87 21.41
N PHE A 192 -4.24 1.28 20.56
CA PHE A 192 -3.18 0.38 21.03
C PHE A 192 -2.13 1.14 21.81
N ILE A 193 -1.63 2.27 21.27
CA ILE A 193 -0.63 3.10 21.96
C ILE A 193 -1.16 3.56 23.33
N GLN A 194 -2.38 4.10 23.39
CA GLN A 194 -2.96 4.58 24.64
C GLN A 194 -3.13 3.44 25.65
N SER A 195 -3.69 2.30 25.22
CA SER A 195 -3.83 1.13 26.08
C SER A 195 -2.48 0.65 26.63
N MET A 196 -1.45 0.55 25.78
CA MET A 196 -0.12 0.10 26.21
C MET A 196 0.54 1.07 27.20
N LEU A 197 0.44 2.37 26.95
CA LEU A 197 1.00 3.41 27.82
C LEU A 197 0.27 3.49 29.18
N ASP A 198 -1.03 3.21 29.20
CA ASP A 198 -1.82 3.13 30.44
C ASP A 198 -1.62 1.80 31.20
N GLY A 199 -0.79 0.90 30.68
CA GLY A 199 -0.57 -0.44 31.25
C GLY A 199 -1.76 -1.39 31.06
N GLY A 200 -2.72 -1.04 30.20
CA GLY A 200 -3.85 -1.88 29.81
C GLY A 200 -3.52 -2.82 28.65
N GLN A 201 -4.32 -3.87 28.49
CA GLN A 201 -4.12 -4.87 27.45
C GLN A 201 -4.88 -4.51 26.16
N PRO A 202 -4.20 -4.25 25.02
CA PRO A 202 -4.87 -3.96 23.77
C PRO A 202 -5.70 -5.15 23.28
N ARG A 203 -6.84 -4.87 22.65
CA ARG A 203 -7.78 -5.89 22.17
C ARG A 203 -7.73 -6.03 20.66
N ILE A 204 -7.50 -7.24 20.16
CA ILE A 204 -7.58 -7.60 18.74
C ILE A 204 -8.90 -8.30 18.50
N PHE A 205 -9.74 -7.74 17.63
CA PHE A 205 -11.00 -8.37 17.24
C PHE A 205 -10.76 -9.31 16.06
N GLY A 206 -11.17 -10.57 16.18
CA GLY A 206 -10.85 -11.63 15.22
C GLY A 206 -9.46 -12.24 15.44
N ASP A 207 -8.89 -12.77 14.35
CA ASP A 207 -7.57 -13.41 14.33
C ASP A 207 -6.41 -12.41 14.12
N GLY A 208 -6.72 -11.14 13.82
CA GLY A 208 -5.74 -10.08 13.63
C GLY A 208 -5.01 -10.11 12.28
N THR A 209 -5.42 -11.02 11.37
CA THR A 209 -4.84 -11.16 10.03
C THR A 209 -5.36 -10.13 9.04
N GLN A 210 -6.43 -9.40 9.38
CA GLN A 210 -6.97 -8.35 8.54
C GLN A 210 -5.93 -7.25 8.31
N GLU A 211 -5.71 -6.90 7.05
CA GLU A 211 -4.75 -5.87 6.65
C GLU A 211 -5.41 -4.54 6.38
N ARG A 212 -4.67 -3.47 6.64
CA ARG A 212 -5.03 -2.11 6.27
C ARG A 212 -3.78 -1.40 5.73
N ASP A 213 -3.99 -0.48 4.80
CA ASP A 213 -2.95 0.45 4.36
C ASP A 213 -2.91 1.63 5.34
N PHE A 214 -1.86 1.73 6.16
CA PHE A 214 -1.68 2.83 7.09
C PHE A 214 -0.78 3.91 6.50
N VAL A 215 -1.29 5.14 6.48
CA VAL A 215 -0.59 6.31 5.92
C VAL A 215 -0.46 7.41 6.97
N TYR A 216 0.73 8.01 7.07
CA TYR A 216 0.99 9.02 8.08
C TYR A 216 0.32 10.36 7.73
N VAL A 217 -0.16 11.08 8.75
CA VAL A 217 -0.94 12.31 8.55
C VAL A 217 -0.19 13.40 7.79
N GLU A 218 1.13 13.51 7.94
CA GLU A 218 1.90 14.51 7.20
C GLU A 218 1.98 14.20 5.70
N ASP A 219 1.97 12.93 5.31
CA ASP A 219 1.88 12.53 3.90
C ASP A 219 0.51 12.87 3.31
N ILE A 220 -0.56 12.73 4.10
CA ILE A 220 -1.90 13.18 3.71
C ILE A 220 -1.93 14.69 3.54
N VAL A 221 -1.30 15.45 4.45
CA VAL A 221 -1.21 16.91 4.33
C VAL A 221 -0.44 17.29 3.06
N GLU A 222 0.69 16.66 2.79
CA GLU A 222 1.46 16.88 1.57
C GLU A 222 0.64 16.56 0.31
N ALA A 223 -0.16 15.50 0.31
CA ALA A 223 -1.07 15.20 -0.80
C ALA A 223 -2.12 16.30 -1.02
N ASN A 224 -2.68 16.88 0.05
CA ASN A 224 -3.60 18.01 -0.04
C ASN A 224 -2.91 19.27 -0.60
N ILE A 225 -1.68 19.57 -0.15
CA ILE A 225 -0.91 20.72 -0.66
C ILE A 225 -0.61 20.53 -2.15
N ARG A 226 -0.18 19.34 -2.57
CA ARG A 226 0.06 19.03 -4.00
C ARG A 226 -1.21 19.08 -4.84
N ALA A 227 -2.36 18.76 -4.25
CA ALA A 227 -3.66 18.87 -4.90
C ALA A 227 -4.06 20.33 -5.16
N ILE A 228 -3.34 21.34 -4.68
CA ILE A 228 -3.59 22.74 -5.06
C ILE A 228 -3.31 22.91 -6.57
N ASP A 229 -2.09 22.58 -7.00
CA ASP A 229 -1.61 22.79 -8.38
C ASP A 229 -1.61 21.51 -9.24
N GLY A 230 -2.04 20.37 -8.69
CA GLY A 230 -2.07 19.07 -9.36
C GLY A 230 -3.40 18.31 -9.22
N GLY A 231 -3.55 17.19 -9.92
CA GLY A 231 -4.72 16.31 -9.76
C GLY A 231 -6.06 16.98 -10.13
N HIS A 232 -6.08 17.83 -11.14
CA HIS A 232 -7.30 18.54 -11.54
C HIS A 232 -8.33 17.55 -12.11
N ASN A 233 -9.54 17.62 -11.57
CA ASN A 233 -10.74 16.92 -12.02
C ASN A 233 -10.56 15.40 -12.05
N CYS A 234 -9.84 14.87 -11.05
CA CYS A 234 -9.63 13.44 -10.88
C CYS A 234 -9.83 13.00 -9.43
N THR A 235 -9.90 11.68 -9.27
CA THR A 235 -9.88 10.99 -7.99
C THR A 235 -8.54 10.27 -7.88
N LEU A 236 -7.93 10.29 -6.69
CA LEU A 236 -6.61 9.71 -6.42
C LEU A 236 -6.63 8.93 -5.10
N ASN A 237 -6.04 7.74 -5.10
CA ASN A 237 -5.76 6.99 -3.88
C ASN A 237 -4.51 7.55 -3.20
N ILE A 238 -4.63 7.85 -1.91
CA ILE A 238 -3.51 8.32 -1.08
C ILE A 238 -3.32 7.32 0.06
N GLY A 239 -2.33 6.46 -0.11
CA GLY A 239 -1.94 5.40 0.83
C GLY A 239 -0.46 5.09 0.71
N SER A 240 0.03 4.19 1.56
CA SER A 240 1.39 3.66 1.49
C SER A 240 1.57 2.63 0.37
N GLY A 241 0.49 1.99 -0.07
CA GLY A 241 0.53 0.86 -0.99
C GLY A 241 0.93 -0.46 -0.33
N GLU A 242 1.17 -0.48 0.99
CA GLU A 242 1.55 -1.65 1.75
C GLU A 242 0.46 -2.09 2.73
N GLY A 243 0.05 -3.36 2.62
CA GLY A 243 -0.83 -4.00 3.59
C GLY A 243 -0.10 -4.28 4.90
N THR A 244 -0.68 -3.84 6.02
CA THR A 244 -0.21 -4.18 7.36
C THR A 244 -1.33 -4.83 8.16
N SER A 245 -1.10 -6.07 8.62
CA SER A 245 -2.04 -6.78 9.47
C SER A 245 -2.13 -6.16 10.87
N VAL A 246 -3.25 -6.34 11.56
CA VAL A 246 -3.41 -5.87 12.95
C VAL A 246 -2.41 -6.55 13.88
N ASN A 247 -2.07 -7.82 13.64
CA ASN A 247 -1.00 -8.52 14.38
C ASN A 247 0.38 -7.89 14.15
N ARG A 248 0.74 -7.60 12.90
CA ARG A 248 2.00 -6.92 12.57
C ARG A 248 2.05 -5.53 13.21
N LEU A 249 0.96 -4.77 13.09
CA LEU A 249 0.84 -3.45 13.71
C LEU A 249 1.03 -3.54 15.24
N TYR A 250 0.36 -4.48 15.90
CA TYR A 250 0.51 -4.70 17.33
C TYR A 250 1.97 -4.91 17.71
N LYS A 251 2.68 -5.76 16.96
CA LYS A 251 4.09 -6.06 17.24
C LYS A 251 4.98 -4.84 17.07
N LEU A 252 4.78 -4.07 16.00
CA LEU A 252 5.51 -2.83 15.76
C LEU A 252 5.32 -1.82 16.90
N LEU A 253 4.09 -1.66 17.38
CA LEU A 253 3.78 -0.77 18.50
C LEU A 253 4.33 -1.29 19.83
N GLN A 254 4.20 -2.60 20.08
CA GLN A 254 4.74 -3.28 21.26
C GLN A 254 6.24 -3.00 21.41
N ASP A 255 7.00 -3.15 20.31
CA ASP A 255 8.44 -2.91 20.29
C ASP A 255 8.76 -1.42 20.45
N ALA A 256 7.98 -0.52 19.81
CA ALA A 256 8.20 0.92 19.90
C ALA A 256 7.99 1.50 21.30
N VAL A 257 7.02 1.00 22.06
CA VAL A 257 6.72 1.48 23.42
C VAL A 257 7.33 0.62 24.54
N ASN A 258 8.13 -0.40 24.18
CA ASN A 258 8.67 -1.40 25.11
C ASN A 258 7.59 -2.04 26.00
N TYR A 259 6.48 -2.45 25.38
CA TYR A 259 5.38 -3.14 26.05
C TYR A 259 5.64 -4.65 26.09
N TYR A 260 5.36 -5.32 27.21
CA TYR A 260 5.79 -6.72 27.41
C TYR A 260 4.66 -7.76 27.41
N TRP A 261 3.40 -7.32 27.40
CA TRP A 261 2.26 -8.24 27.44
C TRP A 261 1.78 -8.58 26.04
N GLU A 262 1.04 -9.68 25.92
CA GLU A 262 0.35 -10.11 24.69
C GLU A 262 -0.97 -9.38 24.49
N ALA A 263 -1.47 -9.37 23.26
CA ALA A 263 -2.77 -8.81 22.93
C ALA A 263 -3.92 -9.73 23.39
N GLU A 264 -5.07 -9.15 23.74
CA GLU A 264 -6.27 -9.92 24.06
C GLU A 264 -7.13 -10.12 22.81
N HIS A 265 -7.32 -11.37 22.38
CA HIS A 265 -8.22 -11.67 21.27
C HIS A 265 -9.70 -11.66 21.70
N ARG A 266 -10.54 -11.03 20.89
CA ARG A 266 -12.00 -10.93 21.05
C ARG A 266 -12.73 -11.41 19.79
N PRO A 267 -14.02 -11.81 19.91
CA PRO A 267 -14.83 -12.13 18.74
C PRO A 267 -14.87 -10.99 17.73
N ARG A 268 -15.07 -11.31 16.44
CA ARG A 268 -15.17 -10.32 15.36
C ARG A 268 -16.32 -9.34 15.61
N ARG A 269 -16.13 -8.07 15.24
CA ARG A 269 -17.18 -7.04 15.32
C ARG A 269 -18.11 -7.10 14.10
N PRO A 270 -19.43 -6.98 14.27
CA PRO A 270 -20.36 -6.86 13.14
C PRO A 270 -20.04 -5.61 12.29
N GLY A 271 -19.96 -5.76 10.97
CA GLY A 271 -19.78 -4.64 10.03
C GLY A 271 -18.34 -4.18 9.79
N GLU A 272 -17.34 -4.75 10.48
CA GLU A 272 -15.93 -4.57 10.11
C GLU A 272 -15.60 -5.48 8.91
N GLU A 273 -14.91 -4.95 7.90
CA GLU A 273 -14.39 -5.71 6.76
C GLU A 273 -13.34 -6.73 7.25
N PHE A 274 -13.79 -7.96 7.44
CA PHE A 274 -12.97 -9.11 7.78
C PHE A 274 -12.86 -10.02 6.57
N ARG A 275 -11.85 -9.79 5.73
CA ARG A 275 -11.26 -10.92 5.01
C ARG A 275 -9.99 -11.33 5.74
N SER A 276 -10.02 -12.56 6.27
CA SER A 276 -8.81 -13.36 6.38
C SER A 276 -8.44 -13.73 4.96
N TYR A 277 -7.52 -13.00 4.34
CA TYR A 277 -6.80 -13.59 3.24
C TYR A 277 -5.89 -14.63 3.89
N ARG A 278 -6.08 -15.91 3.55
CA ARG A 278 -4.91 -16.79 3.51
C ARG A 278 -4.08 -16.23 2.38
N PHE A 279 -3.22 -15.26 2.70
CA PHE A 279 -2.06 -15.06 1.88
C PHE A 279 -1.38 -16.42 1.83
N MET A 280 -1.07 -16.90 0.63
CA MET A 280 -0.04 -17.91 0.52
C MET A 280 1.20 -17.27 1.15
N GLU A 281 1.51 -17.63 2.39
CA GLU A 281 2.79 -17.26 2.98
C GLU A 281 3.85 -17.86 2.07
N ALA A 282 4.76 -17.01 1.61
CA ALA A 282 5.89 -17.47 0.83
C ALA A 282 6.79 -18.31 1.74
N GLU A 283 6.87 -19.60 1.47
CA GLU A 283 7.71 -20.55 2.19
C GLU A 283 9.19 -20.21 1.97
N TYR A 284 9.53 -19.65 0.80
CA TYR A 284 10.86 -19.21 0.40
C TYR A 284 10.86 -17.74 -0.04
N ASP A 285 11.98 -17.05 0.18
CA ASP A 285 12.18 -15.70 -0.37
C ASP A 285 12.53 -15.76 -1.86
N ALA A 286 13.26 -16.79 -2.28
CA ALA A 286 13.61 -17.05 -3.67
C ALA A 286 13.61 -18.56 -3.98
N ILE A 287 13.03 -18.93 -5.12
CA ILE A 287 13.18 -20.27 -5.70
C ILE A 287 13.93 -20.14 -7.02
N ILE A 288 14.96 -20.96 -7.21
CA ILE A 288 15.79 -21.00 -8.42
C ILE A 288 15.45 -22.27 -9.19
N LEU A 289 15.12 -22.13 -10.48
CA LEU A 289 14.80 -23.23 -11.37
C LEU A 289 16.03 -23.59 -12.20
N GLY A 290 16.62 -24.75 -11.91
CA GLY A 290 17.86 -25.25 -12.50
C GLY A 290 19.07 -25.06 -11.59
N ALA A 291 19.88 -26.10 -11.46
CA ALA A 291 21.10 -26.17 -10.64
C ALA A 291 22.38 -26.29 -11.48
N GLY A 292 22.40 -25.73 -12.70
CA GLY A 292 23.65 -25.51 -13.43
C GLY A 292 24.54 -24.47 -12.75
N ALA A 293 25.71 -24.16 -13.34
CA ALA A 293 26.64 -23.16 -12.79
C ALA A 293 25.95 -21.81 -12.48
N ALA A 294 25.03 -21.36 -13.34
CA ALA A 294 24.25 -20.14 -13.12
C ALA A 294 23.28 -20.25 -11.92
N GLY A 295 22.60 -21.39 -11.79
CA GLY A 295 21.66 -21.64 -10.69
C GLY A 295 22.34 -21.76 -9.35
N LEU A 296 23.45 -22.50 -9.28
CA LEU A 296 24.27 -22.62 -8.08
C LEU A 296 24.89 -21.27 -7.68
N ALA A 297 25.37 -20.49 -8.65
CA ALA A 297 25.84 -19.13 -8.37
C ALA A 297 24.71 -18.23 -7.84
N ALA A 298 23.52 -18.29 -8.44
CA ALA A 298 22.35 -17.55 -7.94
C ALA A 298 22.03 -17.95 -6.49
N GLY A 299 22.05 -19.25 -6.18
CA GLY A 299 21.79 -19.76 -4.82
C GLY A 299 22.81 -19.26 -3.81
N LEU A 300 24.08 -19.20 -4.19
CA LEU A 300 25.13 -18.62 -3.35
C LEU A 300 24.90 -17.13 -3.06
N TYR A 301 24.45 -16.35 -4.05
CA TYR A 301 24.20 -14.93 -3.85
C TYR A 301 22.94 -14.64 -3.04
N THR A 302 21.84 -15.36 -3.29
CA THR A 302 20.59 -15.16 -2.54
C THR A 302 20.75 -15.56 -1.07
N THR A 303 21.42 -16.67 -0.79
CA THR A 303 21.70 -17.10 0.60
C THR A 303 22.62 -16.12 1.33
N ARG A 304 23.64 -15.57 0.67
CA ARG A 304 24.48 -14.50 1.25
C ARG A 304 23.72 -13.20 1.50
N ALA A 305 22.63 -12.97 0.79
CA ALA A 305 21.69 -11.88 1.03
C ALA A 305 20.67 -12.22 2.15
N MET A 306 20.88 -13.31 2.90
CA MET A 306 20.02 -13.79 3.99
C MET A 306 18.61 -14.19 3.53
N MET A 307 18.45 -14.59 2.27
CA MET A 307 17.17 -15.08 1.72
C MET A 307 17.02 -16.58 1.98
N LYS A 308 15.85 -17.02 2.47
CA LYS A 308 15.49 -18.44 2.49
C LYS A 308 15.34 -18.94 1.06
N THR A 309 16.27 -19.76 0.60
CA THR A 309 16.46 -20.10 -0.81
C THR A 309 16.27 -21.59 -1.05
N LEU A 310 15.49 -21.94 -2.07
CA LEU A 310 15.37 -23.31 -2.60
C LEU A 310 15.81 -23.35 -4.06
N ILE A 311 16.56 -24.39 -4.43
CA ILE A 311 16.93 -24.70 -5.81
C ILE A 311 16.18 -25.97 -6.21
N LEU A 312 15.44 -25.91 -7.33
CA LEU A 312 14.74 -27.05 -7.90
C LEU A 312 15.48 -27.53 -9.15
N GLU A 313 15.84 -28.81 -9.19
CA GLU A 313 16.57 -29.43 -10.30
C GLU A 313 16.04 -30.83 -10.60
N SER A 314 15.96 -31.23 -11.87
CA SER A 314 15.42 -32.53 -12.27
C SER A 314 16.49 -33.61 -12.52
N LEU A 315 17.72 -33.23 -12.91
CA LEU A 315 18.75 -34.18 -13.39
C LEU A 315 19.99 -34.28 -12.51
N GLY A 316 20.30 -33.25 -11.72
CA GLY A 316 21.50 -33.19 -10.87
C GLY A 316 22.20 -31.83 -10.90
N PRO A 317 22.88 -31.39 -9.83
CA PRO A 317 23.58 -30.11 -9.80
C PRO A 317 24.82 -30.17 -10.70
N GLY A 318 25.04 -29.09 -11.46
CA GLY A 318 26.18 -28.96 -12.37
C GLY A 318 25.79 -28.71 -13.83
N GLY A 319 24.62 -29.18 -14.28
CA GLY A 319 24.16 -28.99 -15.67
C GLY A 319 25.23 -29.44 -16.69
N GLN A 320 25.66 -28.55 -17.60
CA GLN A 320 26.71 -28.87 -18.57
C GLN A 320 28.08 -29.21 -17.96
N LEU A 321 28.36 -28.80 -16.71
CA LEU A 321 29.59 -29.15 -16.02
C LEU A 321 29.72 -30.68 -15.84
N LEU A 322 28.60 -31.41 -15.72
CA LEU A 322 28.61 -32.86 -15.51
C LEU A 322 29.16 -33.65 -16.71
N ILE A 323 29.08 -33.07 -17.91
CA ILE A 323 29.56 -33.65 -19.17
C ILE A 323 30.81 -32.94 -19.71
N THR A 324 31.38 -32.01 -18.93
CA THR A 324 32.59 -31.29 -19.30
C THR A 324 33.80 -31.97 -18.67
N ASP A 325 34.68 -32.55 -19.50
CA ASP A 325 35.86 -33.28 -19.03
C ASP A 325 36.86 -32.35 -18.31
N GLU A 326 37.19 -31.22 -18.92
CA GLU A 326 38.16 -30.25 -18.39
C GLU A 326 37.76 -28.82 -18.76
N ILE A 327 37.87 -27.91 -17.79
CA ILE A 327 37.65 -26.48 -17.94
C ILE A 327 39.00 -25.79 -17.79
N GLU A 328 39.56 -25.37 -18.91
CA GLU A 328 40.84 -24.66 -18.93
C GLU A 328 40.66 -23.18 -18.53
N ASN A 329 41.66 -22.62 -17.85
CA ASN A 329 41.75 -21.19 -17.51
C ASN A 329 40.55 -20.61 -16.72
N TYR A 330 39.88 -21.42 -15.88
CA TYR A 330 38.81 -20.92 -15.02
C TYR A 330 39.38 -20.10 -13.84
N PRO A 331 38.82 -18.92 -13.51
CA PRO A 331 39.30 -18.11 -12.39
C PRO A 331 39.38 -18.90 -11.08
N GLY A 332 40.56 -18.92 -10.45
CA GLY A 332 40.85 -19.70 -9.24
C GLY A 332 41.44 -21.10 -9.50
N PHE A 333 41.48 -21.56 -10.76
CA PHE A 333 42.00 -22.88 -11.15
C PHE A 333 43.02 -22.73 -12.29
N PRO A 334 44.25 -22.27 -11.99
CA PRO A 334 45.25 -21.92 -13.00
C PRO A 334 45.75 -23.11 -13.82
N THR A 335 45.54 -24.34 -13.35
CA THR A 335 45.91 -25.59 -14.03
C THR A 335 44.70 -26.30 -14.67
N GLY A 336 43.54 -25.64 -14.72
CA GLY A 336 42.27 -26.25 -15.11
C GLY A 336 41.57 -26.99 -13.96
N VAL A 337 40.30 -27.32 -14.17
CA VAL A 337 39.46 -28.08 -13.23
C VAL A 337 38.51 -28.99 -14.02
N LYS A 338 38.22 -30.19 -13.50
CA LYS A 338 37.22 -31.06 -14.11
C LYS A 338 35.83 -30.50 -13.90
N GLY A 339 34.94 -30.61 -14.88
CA GLY A 339 33.58 -30.07 -14.76
C GLY A 339 32.81 -30.67 -13.59
N GLN A 340 32.89 -31.99 -13.39
CA GLN A 340 32.26 -32.68 -12.25
C GLN A 340 32.79 -32.20 -10.88
N GLU A 341 34.10 -31.96 -10.80
CA GLU A 341 34.74 -31.45 -9.58
C GLU A 341 34.27 -30.03 -9.26
N LEU A 342 34.22 -29.16 -10.28
CA LEU A 342 33.72 -27.80 -10.11
C LEU A 342 32.24 -27.78 -9.72
N ALA A 343 31.40 -28.63 -10.35
CA ALA A 343 29.99 -28.74 -10.01
C ALA A 343 29.79 -29.11 -8.53
N GLN A 344 30.53 -30.13 -8.06
CA GLN A 344 30.49 -30.57 -6.67
C GLN A 344 30.93 -29.44 -5.72
N MET A 345 32.03 -28.73 -6.04
CA MET A 345 32.48 -27.60 -5.22
C MET A 345 31.44 -26.48 -5.13
N MET A 346 30.75 -26.18 -6.24
CA MET A 346 29.70 -25.16 -6.27
C MET A 346 28.47 -25.59 -5.46
N GLU A 347 28.06 -26.85 -5.55
CA GLU A 347 26.97 -27.42 -4.75
C GLU A 347 27.28 -27.38 -3.25
N GLU A 348 28.45 -27.87 -2.84
CA GLU A 348 28.92 -27.87 -1.45
C GLU A 348 28.99 -26.44 -0.90
N GLN A 349 29.48 -25.49 -1.70
CA GLN A 349 29.54 -24.10 -1.30
C GLN A 349 28.13 -23.51 -1.11
N THR A 350 27.22 -23.76 -2.05
CA THR A 350 25.87 -23.19 -2.04
C THR A 350 25.03 -23.72 -0.87
N THR A 351 25.06 -25.03 -0.65
CA THR A 351 24.39 -25.69 0.48
C THR A 351 24.98 -25.28 1.83
N ARG A 352 26.30 -25.10 1.93
CA ARG A 352 26.97 -24.58 3.14
C ARG A 352 26.45 -23.20 3.58
N PHE A 353 26.00 -22.36 2.64
CA PHE A 353 25.42 -21.05 2.96
C PHE A 353 23.90 -21.10 3.22
N GLY A 354 23.29 -22.30 3.22
CA GLY A 354 21.91 -22.50 3.63
C GLY A 354 20.91 -22.57 2.48
N ALA A 355 21.36 -22.78 1.24
CA ALA A 355 20.45 -23.11 0.15
C ALA A 355 19.95 -24.55 0.31
N GLU A 356 18.64 -24.73 0.21
CA GLU A 356 18.03 -26.04 0.08
C GLU A 356 18.05 -26.45 -1.39
N ILE A 357 18.31 -27.72 -1.68
CA ILE A 357 18.26 -28.28 -3.03
C ILE A 357 17.27 -29.44 -2.99
N ASP A 358 16.27 -29.38 -3.87
CA ASP A 358 15.31 -30.46 -4.05
C ASP A 358 15.29 -30.95 -5.49
N TYR A 359 15.17 -32.26 -5.63
CA TYR A 359 15.24 -32.97 -6.89
C TYR A 359 13.85 -33.18 -7.45
N ALA A 360 13.32 -32.15 -8.10
CA ALA A 360 11.96 -32.16 -8.63
C ALA A 360 11.87 -31.46 -9.98
N GLU A 361 11.04 -32.03 -10.87
CA GLU A 361 10.67 -31.39 -12.13
C GLU A 361 9.57 -30.36 -11.89
N VAL A 362 9.80 -29.13 -12.37
CA VAL A 362 8.80 -28.06 -12.28
C VAL A 362 7.88 -28.14 -13.49
N GLU A 363 6.60 -28.35 -13.22
CA GLU A 363 5.56 -28.46 -14.25
C GLU A 363 5.01 -27.08 -14.62
N GLU A 364 4.84 -26.19 -13.63
CA GLU A 364 4.17 -24.91 -13.81
C GLU A 364 4.64 -23.86 -12.80
N VAL A 365 4.64 -22.59 -13.24
CA VAL A 365 4.85 -21.40 -12.40
C VAL A 365 3.65 -20.47 -12.59
N GLU A 366 2.89 -20.23 -11.52
CA GLU A 366 1.70 -19.38 -11.55
C GLU A 366 1.92 -18.06 -10.79
N GLY A 367 1.16 -17.03 -11.16
CA GLY A 367 1.12 -15.75 -10.44
C GLY A 367 2.38 -14.92 -10.59
N LEU A 368 2.97 -14.85 -11.79
CA LEU A 368 4.18 -14.06 -12.07
C LEU A 368 4.00 -12.56 -11.77
N ASP A 369 2.77 -12.07 -11.93
CA ASP A 369 2.31 -10.71 -11.62
C ASP A 369 1.90 -10.52 -10.14
N GLN A 370 1.82 -11.62 -9.38
CA GLN A 370 1.40 -11.61 -7.97
C GLN A 370 2.62 -11.44 -7.02
N PRO A 371 2.41 -10.92 -5.80
CA PRO A 371 3.47 -10.79 -4.79
C PRO A 371 4.12 -12.12 -4.40
N VAL A 372 3.35 -13.23 -4.41
CA VAL A 372 3.80 -14.60 -4.13
C VAL A 372 3.45 -15.50 -5.31
N LYS A 373 4.43 -16.26 -5.79
CA LYS A 373 4.35 -17.18 -6.92
C LYS A 373 4.14 -18.60 -6.39
N LEU A 374 3.38 -19.39 -7.12
CA LEU A 374 3.21 -20.83 -6.87
C LEU A 374 4.08 -21.61 -7.86
N ILE A 375 4.92 -22.51 -7.35
CA ILE A 375 5.73 -23.43 -8.15
C ILE A 375 5.16 -24.83 -7.95
N LYS A 376 4.68 -25.45 -9.03
CA LYS A 376 4.11 -26.79 -8.99
C LYS A 376 5.11 -27.80 -9.47
N THR A 377 5.32 -28.84 -8.67
CA THR A 377 5.97 -30.08 -9.08
C THR A 377 4.98 -31.23 -8.96
N TYR A 378 5.32 -32.39 -9.49
CA TYR A 378 4.49 -33.58 -9.39
C TYR A 378 4.17 -33.98 -7.93
N GLU A 379 5.11 -33.75 -7.01
CA GLU A 379 5.01 -34.24 -5.63
C GLU A 379 4.44 -33.20 -4.66
N LYS A 380 4.74 -31.92 -4.87
CA LYS A 380 4.32 -30.83 -3.98
C LYS A 380 4.31 -29.48 -4.68
N GLU A 381 3.67 -28.53 -4.02
CA GLU A 381 3.67 -27.13 -4.42
C GLU A 381 4.53 -26.32 -3.47
N TYR A 382 5.19 -25.29 -4.00
CA TYR A 382 6.01 -24.35 -3.24
C TYR A 382 5.56 -22.92 -3.47
N THR A 383 5.77 -22.08 -2.46
CA THR A 383 5.40 -20.67 -2.53
C THR A 383 6.63 -19.78 -2.35
N THR A 384 6.77 -18.75 -3.20
CA THR A 384 7.95 -17.87 -3.17
C THR A 384 7.66 -16.43 -3.54
N LYS A 385 8.41 -15.48 -2.99
CA LYS A 385 8.32 -14.06 -3.40
C LYS A 385 8.93 -13.84 -4.78
N SER A 386 10.03 -14.55 -5.09
CA SER A 386 10.80 -14.40 -6.32
C SER A 386 11.15 -15.74 -6.96
N VAL A 387 11.18 -15.77 -8.29
CA VAL A 387 11.60 -16.92 -9.10
C VAL A 387 12.76 -16.52 -9.98
N ILE A 388 13.85 -17.28 -9.96
CA ILE A 388 15.00 -17.10 -10.84
C ILE A 388 15.05 -18.30 -11.78
N ILE A 389 14.95 -18.05 -13.08
CA ILE A 389 15.02 -19.12 -14.09
C ILE A 389 16.47 -19.25 -14.56
N ALA A 390 17.10 -20.37 -14.22
CA ALA A 390 18.50 -20.68 -14.50
C ALA A 390 18.65 -22.06 -15.18
N THR A 391 17.68 -22.45 -16.01
CA THR A 391 17.61 -23.76 -16.71
C THR A 391 18.68 -23.96 -17.79
N GLY A 392 19.59 -23.00 -17.96
CA GLY A 392 20.65 -23.04 -18.96
C GLY A 392 20.17 -22.70 -20.37
N GLY A 393 21.09 -22.25 -21.22
CA GLY A 393 20.83 -22.05 -22.64
C GLY A 393 21.35 -23.24 -23.44
N SER A 394 20.64 -23.62 -24.51
CA SER A 394 21.25 -24.37 -25.60
C SER A 394 22.23 -23.45 -26.35
N HIS A 395 23.35 -24.00 -26.81
CA HIS A 395 24.23 -23.25 -27.71
C HIS A 395 23.51 -23.02 -29.04
N ASN A 396 23.71 -21.85 -29.64
CA ASN A 396 23.23 -21.60 -30.99
C ASN A 396 23.97 -22.50 -31.97
N LYS A 397 23.22 -23.32 -32.73
CA LYS A 397 23.79 -24.07 -33.85
C LYS A 397 24.27 -23.09 -34.93
N LEU A 398 25.49 -23.27 -35.40
CA LEU A 398 26.11 -22.46 -36.44
C LEU A 398 25.57 -22.78 -37.85
N GLY A 399 24.86 -23.90 -38.02
CA GLY A 399 24.32 -24.36 -39.29
C GLY A 399 25.41 -24.84 -40.27
N VAL A 400 26.58 -25.25 -39.75
CA VAL A 400 27.71 -25.70 -40.57
C VAL A 400 27.62 -27.20 -40.85
N THR A 401 28.07 -27.62 -42.04
CA THR A 401 28.02 -29.03 -42.46
C THR A 401 28.86 -29.90 -41.51
N GLY A 402 28.25 -30.92 -40.91
CA GLY A 402 28.88 -31.84 -39.95
C GLY A 402 28.67 -31.48 -38.47
N GLU A 403 28.01 -30.35 -38.16
CA GLU A 403 27.73 -29.93 -36.78
C GLU A 403 26.91 -30.97 -35.99
N ASP A 404 25.88 -31.55 -36.61
CA ASP A 404 25.07 -32.59 -35.97
C ASP A 404 25.79 -33.96 -35.87
N GLU A 405 26.70 -34.28 -36.80
CA GLU A 405 27.47 -35.54 -36.75
C GLU A 405 28.59 -35.52 -35.69
N LEU A 406 29.10 -34.33 -35.36
CA LEU A 406 30.17 -34.12 -34.37
C LEU A 406 29.65 -33.74 -32.98
N ALA A 407 28.35 -33.44 -32.85
CA ALA A 407 27.70 -33.18 -31.57
C ALA A 407 27.94 -34.35 -30.59
N GLY A 408 28.41 -34.05 -29.38
CA GLY A 408 28.73 -35.05 -28.35
C GLY A 408 30.10 -35.73 -28.50
N ARG A 409 30.95 -35.34 -29.46
CA ARG A 409 32.34 -35.82 -29.60
C ARG A 409 33.40 -34.85 -29.05
N GLY A 410 33.00 -33.91 -28.19
CA GLY A 410 33.91 -32.93 -27.57
C GLY A 410 34.27 -31.72 -28.45
N VAL A 411 33.56 -31.49 -29.56
CA VAL A 411 33.76 -30.31 -30.43
C VAL A 411 32.50 -29.45 -30.39
N PHE A 412 32.61 -28.23 -29.83
CA PHE A 412 31.57 -27.22 -29.88
C PHE A 412 32.09 -26.00 -30.63
N LEU A 413 31.36 -25.55 -31.65
CA LEU A 413 31.72 -24.37 -32.42
C LEU A 413 30.87 -23.20 -31.90
N LEU A 414 31.52 -22.21 -31.26
CA LEU A 414 30.85 -21.02 -30.70
C LEU A 414 31.03 -19.82 -31.63
N ARG A 415 29.95 -19.07 -31.86
CA ARG A 415 30.01 -17.73 -32.47
C ARG A 415 30.39 -16.74 -31.36
N CYS A 416 31.58 -16.16 -31.41
CA CYS A 416 31.85 -14.97 -30.58
C CYS A 416 30.98 -13.81 -31.13
N MET A 417 30.17 -13.21 -30.25
CA MET A 417 29.66 -11.85 -30.43
C MET A 417 30.54 -10.90 -29.65
#